data_AF-Q8R7P0-F1
#
_entry.id   AF-Q8R7P0-F1
#
_cell.length_a   1.000
_cell.length_b   1.000
_cell.length_c   1.000
_cell.angle_alpha   90.00
_cell.angle_beta   90.00
_cell.angle_gamma   90.00
#
_symmetry.space_group_name_H-M   'P 1'
#
loop_
_entity.id
_entity.type
_entity.pdbx_description
1 polymer ?
#
loop_
_entity_poly.entity_id
_entity_poly.type
_entity_poly.pdbx_seq_one_letter_code
_entity_poly.pdbx_strand_id
1 'polypeptide(L)'
;MKNRRKILSSIFLAMVMIVTFCIQAMATEIENETYIEVPIVTVNENLNVAEIGKILSDSAKTSTNDITTASTPTIIYATITRSGNTDTCHVYLTWSGTDLYYAWRFKSLTIEDTSFLFPKTYATFGDGKTYSTYYTGVSSVGTVFIGYATIPTHVNKVKVSVKDLQGYNLTSGGWLSALTFTGTVTIN
;
A
#
# COMPACT_ATOMS: atom_id res chain seq x y z
N MET A 1 22.95 -16.28 59.27
CA MET A 1 23.55 -15.42 58.22
C MET A 1 23.62 -16.05 56.82
N LYS A 2 23.77 -17.38 56.67
CA LYS A 2 23.97 -18.06 55.37
C LYS A 2 22.77 -17.96 54.40
N ASN A 3 21.53 -18.00 54.90
CA ASN A 3 20.33 -17.92 54.05
C ASN A 3 20.00 -16.49 53.58
N ARG A 4 20.34 -15.45 54.34
CA ARG A 4 20.15 -14.05 53.93
C ARG A 4 21.06 -13.65 52.76
N ARG A 5 22.29 -14.20 52.70
CA ARG A 5 23.22 -13.98 51.57
C ARG A 5 22.74 -14.63 50.27
N LYS A 6 22.07 -15.80 50.34
CA LYS A 6 21.50 -16.46 49.16
C LYS A 6 20.30 -15.70 48.58
N ILE A 7 19.44 -15.17 49.45
CA ILE A 7 18.30 -14.34 49.03
C ILE A 7 18.79 -13.02 48.41
N LEU A 8 19.78 -12.36 49.02
CA LEU A 8 20.35 -11.12 48.49
C LEU A 8 21.05 -11.35 47.13
N SER A 9 21.76 -12.47 46.97
CA SER A 9 22.41 -12.84 45.70
C SER A 9 21.39 -13.16 44.60
N SER A 10 20.25 -13.78 44.94
CA SER A 10 19.19 -14.10 43.99
C SER A 10 18.46 -12.84 43.50
N ILE A 11 18.20 -11.89 44.41
CA ILE A 11 17.58 -10.60 44.08
C ILE A 11 18.51 -9.78 43.17
N PHE A 12 19.82 -9.77 43.47
CA PHE A 12 20.80 -9.07 42.64
C PHE A 12 20.89 -9.67 41.23
N LEU A 13 20.88 -11.00 41.09
CA LEU A 13 20.90 -11.68 39.79
C LEU A 13 19.62 -11.41 38.98
N ALA A 14 18.45 -11.39 39.64
CA ALA A 14 17.18 -11.05 39.01
C ALA A 14 17.13 -9.59 38.53
N MET A 15 17.70 -8.65 39.29
CA MET A 15 17.84 -7.25 38.86
C MET A 15 18.72 -7.11 37.62
N VAL A 16 19.84 -7.83 37.55
CA VAL A 16 20.75 -7.80 36.39
C VAL A 16 20.06 -8.35 35.13
N MET A 17 19.25 -9.41 35.23
CA MET A 17 18.46 -9.92 34.10
C MET A 17 17.41 -8.91 33.59
N ILE A 18 16.73 -8.20 34.49
CA ILE A 18 15.72 -7.21 34.12
C ILE A 18 16.36 -6.01 33.40
N VAL A 19 17.56 -5.59 33.82
CA VAL A 19 18.30 -4.50 33.17
C VAL A 19 18.76 -4.89 31.75
N THR A 20 19.12 -6.16 31.52
CA THR A 20 19.49 -6.64 30.17
C THR A 20 18.32 -6.76 29.19
N PHE A 21 17.06 -6.80 29.68
CA PHE A 21 15.86 -6.86 28.84
C PHE A 21 15.35 -5.48 28.37
N CYS A 22 15.96 -4.38 28.84
CA CYS A 22 15.54 -3.01 28.51
C CYS A 22 16.35 -2.34 27.40
N ILE A 23 17.25 -3.06 26.72
CA ILE A 23 17.93 -2.51 25.53
C ILE A 23 16.94 -2.61 24.36
N GLN A 24 16.10 -1.58 24.21
CA GLN A 24 15.37 -1.37 22.99
C GLN A 24 16.42 -1.09 21.90
N ALA A 25 16.57 -2.01 20.95
CA ALA A 25 17.32 -1.75 19.74
C ALA A 25 16.61 -0.61 18.98
N MET A 26 17.07 0.63 19.18
CA MET A 26 16.72 1.70 18.27
C MET A 26 17.47 1.43 16.97
N ALA A 27 16.82 0.70 16.06
CA ALA A 27 17.18 0.74 14.67
C ALA A 27 16.99 2.19 14.21
N THR A 28 18.09 2.88 13.94
CA THR A 28 18.02 4.15 13.22
C THR A 28 17.68 3.77 11.79
N GLU A 29 16.45 4.02 11.36
CA GLU A 29 16.14 4.01 9.93
C GLU A 29 16.97 5.14 9.31
N ILE A 30 18.07 4.78 8.67
CA ILE A 30 18.73 5.67 7.74
C ILE A 30 17.77 5.79 6.56
N GLU A 31 16.92 6.82 6.57
CA GLU A 31 16.32 7.32 5.34
C GLU A 31 17.48 7.79 4.47
N ASN A 32 17.99 6.86 3.67
CA ASN A 32 18.86 7.20 2.57
C ASN A 32 17.91 7.84 1.54
N GLU A 33 17.65 9.14 1.68
CA GLU A 33 17.09 9.95 0.60
C GLU A 33 18.08 9.86 -0.55
N THR A 34 17.94 8.82 -1.37
CA THR A 34 18.61 8.74 -2.65
C THR A 34 17.94 9.77 -3.52
N TYR A 35 18.49 10.98 -3.54
CA TYR A 35 18.27 11.92 -4.62
C TYR A 35 18.64 11.20 -5.91
N ILE A 36 17.63 10.87 -6.73
CA ILE A 36 17.88 10.42 -8.08
C ILE A 36 18.29 11.67 -8.84
N GLU A 37 19.60 11.89 -8.99
CA GLU A 37 20.09 12.87 -9.95
C GLU A 37 19.63 12.41 -11.34
N VAL A 38 18.67 13.13 -11.90
CA VAL A 38 18.29 12.95 -13.30
C VAL A 38 19.47 13.50 -14.11
N PRO A 39 20.21 12.65 -14.85
CA PRO A 39 21.33 13.14 -15.64
C PRO A 39 20.79 14.09 -16.71
N ILE A 40 21.23 15.34 -16.67
CA ILE A 40 20.93 16.31 -17.72
C ILE A 40 21.79 15.90 -18.92
N VAL A 41 21.16 15.30 -19.92
CA VAL A 41 21.82 14.99 -21.20
C VAL A 41 21.96 16.29 -21.97
N THR A 42 23.15 16.87 -21.99
CA THR A 42 23.49 18.00 -22.85
C THR A 42 23.56 17.52 -24.30
N VAL A 43 22.50 17.74 -25.05
CA VAL A 43 22.48 17.48 -26.49
C VAL A 43 23.21 18.62 -27.18
N ASN A 44 24.43 18.35 -27.65
CA ASN A 44 25.16 19.29 -28.50
C ASN A 44 24.45 19.37 -29.86
N GLU A 45 24.25 20.57 -30.41
CA GLU A 45 23.31 20.87 -31.51
C GLU A 45 23.62 20.17 -32.87
N ASN A 46 24.60 19.27 -32.91
CA ASN A 46 25.10 18.63 -34.13
C ASN A 46 24.93 17.09 -34.15
N LEU A 47 24.15 16.49 -33.24
CA LEU A 47 23.92 15.03 -33.27
C LEU A 47 22.85 14.62 -34.30
N ASN A 48 23.17 13.58 -35.07
CA ASN A 48 22.22 12.93 -35.97
C ASN A 48 21.13 12.22 -35.14
N VAL A 49 19.89 12.25 -35.62
CA VAL A 49 18.69 11.62 -35.01
C VAL A 49 18.93 10.16 -34.61
N ALA A 50 19.75 9.43 -35.38
CA ALA A 50 20.11 8.04 -35.08
C ALA A 50 20.97 7.89 -33.80
N GLU A 51 21.84 8.85 -33.50
CA GLU A 51 22.69 8.83 -32.29
C GLU A 51 21.90 9.26 -31.05
N ILE A 52 20.95 10.18 -31.21
CA ILE A 52 20.00 10.57 -30.15
C ILE A 52 19.14 9.35 -29.74
N GLY A 53 18.65 8.59 -30.73
CA GLY A 53 17.87 7.37 -30.47
C GLY A 53 18.68 6.29 -29.73
N LYS A 54 19.98 6.19 -29.99
CA LYS A 54 20.87 5.25 -29.30
C LYS A 54 21.15 5.68 -27.85
N ILE A 55 21.43 6.97 -27.61
CA ILE A 55 21.65 7.52 -26.27
C ILE A 55 20.40 7.31 -25.39
N LEU A 56 19.20 7.57 -25.93
CA LEU A 56 17.93 7.35 -25.21
C LEU A 56 17.69 5.86 -24.90
N SER A 57 18.04 4.98 -25.83
CA SER A 57 17.88 3.52 -25.66
C SER A 57 18.89 2.94 -24.67
N ASP A 58 20.10 3.49 -24.61
CA ASP A 58 21.14 3.05 -23.67
C ASP A 58 20.89 3.60 -22.25
N SER A 59 20.34 4.82 -22.11
CA SER A 59 19.86 5.36 -20.83
C SER A 59 18.67 4.57 -20.26
N ALA A 60 17.82 3.99 -21.11
CA ALA A 60 16.70 3.15 -20.68
C ALA A 60 17.13 1.77 -20.13
N LYS A 61 18.34 1.29 -20.47
CA LYS A 61 18.84 -0.04 -20.07
C LYS A 61 19.52 -0.08 -18.69
N THR A 62 19.85 1.06 -18.09
CA THR A 62 20.60 1.11 -16.82
C THR A 62 19.70 1.15 -15.57
N SER A 63 18.39 1.30 -15.73
CA SER A 63 17.44 1.18 -14.61
C SER A 63 16.92 -0.25 -14.49
N THR A 64 17.65 -1.12 -13.80
CA THR A 64 17.19 -2.47 -13.39
C THR A 64 16.15 -2.44 -12.27
N ASN A 65 15.26 -1.44 -12.27
CA ASN A 65 14.00 -1.47 -11.54
C ASN A 65 12.93 -1.53 -12.62
N ASP A 66 12.60 -2.73 -13.07
CA ASP A 66 11.49 -2.99 -14.00
C ASP A 66 10.16 -2.60 -13.34
N ILE A 67 9.91 -1.28 -13.23
CA ILE A 67 8.57 -0.74 -13.06
C ILE A 67 7.94 -0.86 -14.45
N THR A 68 7.49 -2.08 -14.77
CA THR A 68 6.66 -2.33 -15.94
C THR A 68 5.35 -1.58 -15.74
N THR A 69 5.24 -0.40 -16.35
CA THR A 69 4.00 0.37 -16.40
C THR A 69 3.08 -0.27 -17.43
N ALA A 70 1.84 -0.57 -17.03
CA ALA A 70 0.82 -1.15 -17.89
C ALA A 70 0.65 -0.34 -19.20
N SER A 71 0.51 -1.02 -20.35
CA SER A 71 0.47 -0.35 -21.66
C SER A 71 -0.76 0.55 -21.87
N THR A 72 -1.79 0.38 -21.03
CA THR A 72 -2.86 1.36 -20.81
C THR A 72 -3.18 1.42 -19.30
N PRO A 73 -3.52 2.58 -18.74
CA PRO A 73 -3.71 2.69 -17.29
C PRO A 73 -4.97 1.94 -16.86
N THR A 74 -4.80 0.86 -16.10
CA THR A 74 -5.90 0.22 -15.38
C THR A 74 -6.43 1.20 -14.33
N ILE A 75 -7.71 1.58 -14.46
CA ILE A 75 -8.40 2.44 -13.50
C ILE A 75 -8.88 1.56 -12.35
N ILE A 76 -8.57 1.96 -11.12
CA ILE A 76 -8.94 1.22 -9.91
C ILE A 76 -9.56 2.17 -8.90
N TYR A 77 -10.69 1.77 -8.31
CA TYR A 77 -11.44 2.59 -7.36
C TYR A 77 -12.25 1.72 -6.40
N ALA A 78 -12.69 2.30 -5.29
CA ALA A 78 -13.58 1.64 -4.35
C ALA A 78 -15.05 1.87 -4.74
N THR A 79 -15.86 0.81 -4.62
CA THR A 79 -17.32 0.86 -4.75
C THR A 79 -17.93 0.41 -3.43
N ILE A 80 -18.92 1.15 -2.93
CA ILE A 80 -19.60 0.83 -1.68
C ILE A 80 -21.10 0.77 -1.94
N THR A 81 -21.72 -0.35 -1.55
CA THR A 81 -23.16 -0.58 -1.73
C THR A 81 -23.80 -0.91 -0.39
N ARG A 82 -24.87 -0.20 -0.03
CA ARG A 82 -25.61 -0.43 1.21
C ARG A 82 -26.58 -1.58 1.09
N SER A 83 -26.68 -2.38 2.15
CA SER A 83 -27.69 -3.41 2.27
C SER A 83 -29.01 -2.81 2.76
N GLY A 84 -29.86 -2.36 1.83
CA GLY A 84 -31.17 -1.79 2.14
C GLY A 84 -31.10 -0.59 3.09
N ASN A 85 -31.98 -0.56 4.10
CA ASN A 85 -32.03 0.51 5.10
C ASN A 85 -31.22 0.17 6.37
N THR A 86 -30.09 -0.53 6.22
CA THR A 86 -29.22 -0.90 7.35
C THR A 86 -27.94 -0.08 7.35
N ASP A 87 -27.24 -0.09 8.48
CA ASP A 87 -25.89 0.50 8.58
C ASP A 87 -24.82 -0.39 7.92
N THR A 88 -25.19 -1.55 7.36
CA THR A 88 -24.24 -2.48 6.73
C THR A 88 -24.01 -2.10 5.27
N CYS A 89 -22.75 -1.81 4.94
CA CYS A 89 -22.30 -1.55 3.59
C CYS A 89 -21.29 -2.61 3.13
N HIS A 90 -21.43 -3.07 1.90
CA HIS A 90 -20.47 -3.93 1.22
C HIS A 90 -19.41 -3.08 0.53
N VAL A 91 -18.14 -3.41 0.77
CA VAL A 91 -17.00 -2.70 0.20
C VAL A 91 -16.37 -3.57 -0.89
N TYR A 92 -16.19 -2.98 -2.05
CA TYR A 92 -15.56 -3.62 -3.21
C TYR A 92 -14.40 -2.77 -3.72
N LEU A 93 -13.37 -3.44 -4.20
CA LEU A 93 -12.38 -2.83 -5.10
C LEU A 93 -12.80 -3.14 -6.54
N THR A 94 -12.91 -2.13 -7.38
CA THR A 94 -13.34 -2.23 -8.77
C THR A 94 -12.19 -1.82 -9.68
N TRP A 95 -11.97 -2.55 -10.77
CA TRP A 95 -10.98 -2.20 -11.78
C TRP A 95 -11.54 -2.28 -13.18
N SER A 96 -10.95 -1.49 -14.07
CA SER A 96 -11.21 -1.52 -15.50
C SER A 96 -9.96 -1.13 -16.28
N GLY A 97 -9.54 -2.00 -17.20
CA GLY A 97 -8.38 -1.77 -18.05
C GLY A 97 -8.28 -2.84 -19.12
N THR A 98 -7.10 -2.94 -19.75
CA THR A 98 -6.79 -4.00 -20.74
C THR A 98 -6.07 -5.19 -20.12
N ASP A 99 -5.41 -4.98 -18.98
CA ASP A 99 -4.55 -5.96 -18.33
C ASP A 99 -5.35 -6.98 -17.52
N LEU A 100 -4.94 -8.25 -17.57
CA LEU A 100 -5.59 -9.34 -16.84
C LEU A 100 -5.04 -9.47 -15.42
N TYR A 101 -5.92 -9.34 -14.43
CA TYR A 101 -5.59 -9.50 -13.02
C TYR A 101 -6.34 -10.68 -12.41
N TYR A 102 -5.69 -11.41 -11.49
CA TYR A 102 -6.33 -12.50 -10.73
C TYR A 102 -6.37 -12.27 -9.21
N ALA A 103 -5.67 -11.25 -8.72
CA ALA A 103 -5.67 -10.89 -7.31
C ALA A 103 -5.32 -9.42 -7.10
N TRP A 104 -5.82 -8.87 -6.00
CA TRP A 104 -5.49 -7.54 -5.51
C TRP A 104 -4.99 -7.63 -4.08
N ARG A 105 -3.98 -6.85 -3.73
CA ARG A 105 -3.50 -6.76 -2.36
C ARG A 105 -3.19 -5.32 -1.97
N PHE A 106 -3.37 -5.02 -0.70
CA PHE A 106 -3.01 -3.72 -0.12
C PHE A 106 -2.62 -3.90 1.35
N LYS A 107 -1.91 -2.93 1.92
CA LYS A 107 -1.59 -2.93 3.35
C LYS A 107 -2.70 -2.37 4.22
N SER A 108 -3.40 -1.34 3.73
CA SER A 108 -4.55 -0.76 4.42
C SER A 108 -5.55 -0.20 3.43
N LEU A 109 -6.84 -0.40 3.66
CA LEU A 109 -7.93 0.35 3.07
C LEU A 109 -8.78 0.92 4.19
N THR A 110 -8.91 2.23 4.25
CA THR A 110 -9.61 2.94 5.32
C THR A 110 -10.80 3.70 4.74
N ILE A 111 -11.94 3.59 5.42
CA ILE A 111 -13.18 4.28 5.07
C ILE A 111 -13.50 5.25 6.20
N GLU A 112 -13.58 6.53 5.86
CA GLU A 112 -13.76 7.60 6.82
C GLU A 112 -14.87 8.57 6.39
N ASP A 113 -15.35 9.36 7.33
CA ASP A 113 -16.15 10.53 7.05
C ASP A 113 -15.38 11.51 6.15
N THR A 114 -16.11 12.27 5.34
CA THR A 114 -15.54 13.29 4.45
C THR A 114 -15.01 14.53 5.18
N SER A 115 -15.26 14.65 6.48
CA SER A 115 -14.80 15.74 7.33
C SER A 115 -13.28 15.87 7.30
N PHE A 116 -12.81 17.08 7.04
CA PHE A 116 -11.38 17.38 6.97
C PHE A 116 -10.72 17.46 8.35
N LEU A 117 -11.39 18.09 9.33
CA LEU A 117 -10.79 18.41 10.63
C LEU A 117 -10.82 17.23 11.61
N PHE A 118 -11.90 16.43 11.60
CA PHE A 118 -12.11 15.33 12.53
C PHE A 118 -12.79 14.15 11.81
N PRO A 119 -12.08 13.46 10.89
CA PRO A 119 -12.66 12.33 10.18
C PRO A 119 -12.97 11.20 11.16
N LYS A 120 -14.21 10.71 11.12
CA LYS A 120 -14.61 9.49 11.82
C LYS A 120 -14.30 8.28 10.93
N THR A 121 -13.52 7.33 11.41
CA THR A 121 -13.29 6.06 10.71
C THR A 121 -14.49 5.12 10.89
N TYR A 122 -15.01 4.57 9.78
CA TYR A 122 -16.09 3.58 9.77
C TYR A 122 -15.57 2.14 9.64
N ALA A 123 -14.48 1.96 8.88
CA ALA A 123 -13.85 0.65 8.71
C ALA A 123 -12.38 0.81 8.31
N THR A 124 -11.56 -0.16 8.71
CA THR A 124 -10.19 -0.34 8.24
C THR A 124 -9.99 -1.81 7.91
N PHE A 125 -9.48 -2.08 6.71
CA PHE A 125 -9.11 -3.41 6.25
C PHE A 125 -7.58 -3.48 6.11
N GLY A 126 -6.96 -4.44 6.78
CA GLY A 126 -5.50 -4.53 6.90
C GLY A 126 -4.94 -3.76 8.11
N ASP A 127 -3.65 -3.93 8.36
CA ASP A 127 -2.93 -3.38 9.51
C ASP A 127 -1.95 -2.24 9.13
N GLY A 128 -1.89 -1.88 7.84
CA GLY A 128 -0.96 -0.89 7.30
C GLY A 128 0.49 -1.34 7.17
N LYS A 129 0.79 -2.60 7.50
CA LYS A 129 2.14 -3.20 7.54
C LYS A 129 2.26 -4.41 6.62
N THR A 130 1.32 -5.34 6.69
CA THR A 130 1.29 -6.58 5.93
C THR A 130 0.24 -6.54 4.82
N TYR A 131 0.50 -7.26 3.73
CA TYR A 131 -0.43 -7.29 2.61
C TYR A 131 -1.61 -8.22 2.91
N SER A 132 -2.82 -7.66 2.87
CA SER A 132 -4.06 -8.44 2.78
C SER A 132 -4.35 -8.70 1.30
N THR A 133 -4.49 -9.98 0.93
CA THR A 133 -4.67 -10.41 -0.48
C THR A 133 -6.07 -10.93 -0.73
N TYR A 134 -6.69 -10.45 -1.81
CA TYR A 134 -8.03 -10.76 -2.24
C TYR A 134 -7.98 -11.35 -3.65
N TYR A 135 -8.34 -12.63 -3.77
CA TYR A 135 -8.32 -13.35 -5.04
C TYR A 135 -9.65 -13.17 -5.79
N THR A 136 -9.57 -13.19 -7.12
CA THR A 136 -10.70 -13.04 -8.04
C THR A 136 -10.56 -14.04 -9.20
N GLY A 137 -11.64 -14.24 -9.96
CA GLY A 137 -11.51 -14.76 -11.31
C GLY A 137 -10.67 -13.82 -12.17
N VAL A 138 -9.93 -14.39 -13.11
CA VAL A 138 -9.07 -13.65 -14.04
C VAL A 138 -9.93 -12.73 -14.90
N SER A 139 -9.68 -11.41 -14.83
CA SER A 139 -10.39 -10.45 -15.67
C SER A 139 -9.65 -9.12 -15.81
N SER A 140 -9.89 -8.42 -16.91
CA SER A 140 -9.45 -7.05 -17.13
C SER A 140 -10.43 -5.99 -16.60
N VAL A 141 -11.67 -6.41 -16.32
CA VAL A 141 -12.69 -5.59 -15.69
C VAL A 141 -13.40 -6.41 -14.62
N GLY A 142 -13.51 -5.90 -13.40
CA GLY A 142 -14.15 -6.66 -12.36
C GLY A 142 -14.23 -5.95 -11.02
N THR A 143 -14.80 -6.67 -10.06
CA THR A 143 -14.92 -6.24 -8.67
C THR A 143 -14.48 -7.38 -7.77
N VAL A 144 -13.81 -7.06 -6.67
CA VAL A 144 -13.51 -8.02 -5.61
C VAL A 144 -14.05 -7.50 -4.28
N PHE A 145 -14.74 -8.38 -3.54
CA PHE A 145 -15.30 -8.05 -2.24
C PHE A 145 -14.18 -7.96 -1.19
N ILE A 146 -14.15 -6.84 -0.48
CA ILE A 146 -13.14 -6.56 0.55
C ILE A 146 -13.66 -6.90 1.94
N GLY A 147 -14.92 -6.56 2.21
CA GLY A 147 -15.55 -6.79 3.50
C GLY A 147 -16.73 -5.87 3.76
N TYR A 148 -17.19 -5.90 5.00
CA TYR A 148 -18.31 -5.08 5.48
C TYR A 148 -17.80 -3.85 6.22
N ALA A 149 -18.49 -2.72 6.03
CA ALA A 149 -18.31 -1.51 6.81
C ALA A 149 -19.63 -1.10 7.47
N THR A 150 -19.56 -0.64 8.72
CA THR A 150 -20.73 -0.13 9.45
C THR A 150 -20.79 1.39 9.28
N ILE A 151 -21.63 1.85 8.37
CA ILE A 151 -21.77 3.26 7.99
C ILE A 151 -23.23 3.68 8.22
N PRO A 152 -23.50 4.68 9.08
CA PRO A 152 -24.86 5.11 9.37
C PRO A 152 -25.68 5.41 8.10
N THR A 153 -26.94 5.01 8.09
CA THR A 153 -27.87 5.20 6.94
C THR A 153 -27.98 6.64 6.43
N HIS A 154 -27.77 7.65 7.29
CA HIS A 154 -27.81 9.07 6.88
C HIS A 154 -26.54 9.56 6.17
N VAL A 155 -25.47 8.75 6.16
CA VAL A 155 -24.20 9.07 5.49
C VAL A 155 -24.25 8.55 4.06
N ASN A 156 -24.19 9.44 3.08
CA ASN A 156 -24.29 9.08 1.66
C ASN A 156 -22.95 9.10 0.93
N LYS A 157 -21.92 9.68 1.54
CA LYS A 157 -20.58 9.82 0.98
C LYS A 157 -19.55 9.56 2.06
N VAL A 158 -18.47 8.90 1.67
CA VAL A 158 -17.32 8.59 2.53
C VAL A 158 -16.04 8.87 1.78
N LYS A 159 -14.96 9.12 2.50
CA LYS A 159 -13.61 9.14 1.93
C LYS A 159 -13.02 7.73 2.06
N VAL A 160 -12.51 7.19 0.96
CA VAL A 160 -11.79 5.92 0.95
C VAL A 160 -10.33 6.19 0.61
N SER A 161 -9.43 5.66 1.41
CA SER A 161 -7.98 5.76 1.23
C SER A 161 -7.37 4.37 1.19
N VAL A 162 -6.51 4.08 0.21
CA VAL A 162 -5.77 2.81 0.13
C VAL A 162 -4.26 3.04 0.18
N LYS A 163 -3.54 2.16 0.88
CA LYS A 163 -2.09 2.17 1.04
C LYS A 163 -1.46 0.94 0.40
N ASP A 164 -0.40 1.17 -0.38
CA ASP A 164 0.41 0.15 -1.06
C ASP A 164 -0.47 -0.84 -1.86
N LEU A 165 -1.26 -0.34 -2.81
CA LEU A 165 -2.12 -1.18 -3.64
C LEU A 165 -1.32 -1.87 -4.75
N GLN A 166 -1.53 -3.17 -4.93
CA GLN A 166 -0.91 -3.95 -5.98
C GLN A 166 -1.91 -4.93 -6.61
N GLY A 167 -1.80 -5.12 -7.92
CA GLY A 167 -2.56 -6.13 -8.66
C GLY A 167 -1.60 -7.21 -9.18
N TYR A 168 -1.98 -8.48 -9.05
CA TYR A 168 -1.23 -9.54 -9.71
C TYR A 168 -1.63 -9.58 -11.18
N ASN A 169 -0.73 -9.14 -12.05
CA ASN A 169 -0.91 -9.12 -13.49
C ASN A 169 -0.40 -10.42 -14.10
N LEU A 170 -1.21 -11.06 -14.95
CA LEU A 170 -0.85 -12.34 -15.56
C LEU A 170 0.16 -12.21 -16.70
N THR A 171 0.16 -11.10 -17.42
CA THR A 171 1.10 -10.84 -18.51
C THR A 171 2.52 -10.68 -17.98
N SER A 172 2.69 -9.96 -16.87
CA SER A 172 3.99 -9.80 -16.20
C SER A 172 4.34 -10.96 -15.25
N GLY A 173 3.37 -11.81 -14.89
CA GLY A 173 3.59 -12.94 -13.97
C GLY A 173 3.92 -12.50 -12.55
N GLY A 174 3.44 -11.32 -12.11
CA GLY A 174 3.83 -10.77 -10.83
C GLY A 174 2.95 -9.63 -10.31
N TRP A 175 3.31 -9.15 -9.13
CA TRP A 175 2.65 -8.03 -8.48
C TRP A 175 3.11 -6.71 -9.09
N LEU A 176 2.19 -6.00 -9.73
CA LEU A 176 2.42 -4.65 -10.21
C LEU A 176 1.86 -3.64 -9.22
N SER A 177 2.64 -2.62 -8.92
CA SER A 177 2.16 -1.46 -8.17
C SER A 177 1.03 -0.78 -8.93
N ALA A 178 -0.09 -0.58 -8.26
CA ALA A 178 -1.19 0.20 -8.75
C ALA A 178 -1.17 1.59 -8.13
N LEU A 179 -1.82 2.55 -8.78
CA LEU A 179 -2.03 3.86 -8.19
C LEU A 179 -2.82 3.71 -6.89
N THR A 180 -2.20 4.08 -5.78
CA THR A 180 -2.91 4.28 -4.53
C THR A 180 -3.85 5.47 -4.70
N PHE A 181 -5.09 5.32 -4.24
CA PHE A 181 -6.10 6.35 -4.36
C PHE A 181 -6.59 6.78 -2.98
N THR A 182 -6.93 8.06 -2.90
CA THR A 182 -7.73 8.63 -1.83
C THR A 182 -8.81 9.48 -2.47
N GLY A 183 -10.08 9.19 -2.19
CA GLY A 183 -11.18 9.86 -2.88
C GLY A 183 -12.51 9.71 -2.18
N THR A 184 -13.44 10.60 -2.52
CA THR A 184 -14.82 10.54 -2.05
C THR A 184 -15.61 9.53 -2.88
N VAL A 185 -16.25 8.58 -2.21
CA VAL A 185 -17.11 7.55 -2.79
C VAL A 185 -18.55 7.81 -2.33
N THR A 186 -19.48 7.85 -3.29
CA THR A 186 -20.91 7.87 -3.00
C THR A 186 -21.37 6.44 -2.73
N ILE A 187 -22.14 6.25 -1.66
CA ILE A 187 -22.67 4.94 -1.28
C ILE A 187 -23.94 4.69 -2.08
N ASN A 188 -23.95 3.60 -2.85
CA ASN A 188 -25.09 3.16 -3.64
C ASN A 188 -26.08 2.34 -2.82
#